data_AF-A0A674F7A5-F1
#
_entry.id   AF-A0A674F7A5-F1
#
_cell.length_a   1.000
_cell.length_b   1.000
_cell.length_c   1.000
_cell.angle_alpha   90.00
_cell.angle_beta   90.00
_cell.angle_gamma   90.00
#
_symmetry.space_group_name_H-M   'P 1'
#
loop_
_entity.id
_entity.type
_entity.pdbx_description
1 polymer ?
#
loop_
_entity_poly.entity_id
_entity_poly.type
_entity_poly.pdbx_seq_one_letter_code
_entity_poly.pdbx_strand_id
1 'polypeptide(L)'
;MNLSDALGGGPGSPGQNNLQGGGGMWPGGQPNQPTWPGQPGVQPAWPGQQQPGQPTPMWPGQQPNPSQPSWPGQQYGGGVQPSQPTWPGQPGRGPPSQPTWPGQPSQPTAPQHQSLKVPYDQNLPNGCYDNMVITINGTINHNAKMFTLNLTKGNDIAMHINPRFDDQGKKTIVRNSLIGSKWGKEEREHNHFPFTQGQPFEMKIMCTNNEFRVAVNNSHLLEYKHRIRDLDSIKHLGIYNDVTLTSVEIDNFNI
;
A
#
# COMPACT_ATOMS: atom_id res chain seq x y z
N MET A 1 8.79 -4.20 -16.72
CA MET A 1 8.89 -2.81 -17.19
C MET A 1 9.86 -2.09 -16.28
N ASN A 2 10.93 -1.53 -16.86
CA ASN A 2 11.91 -0.75 -16.11
C ASN A 2 11.40 0.67 -15.91
N LEU A 3 12.01 1.42 -14.99
CA LEU A 3 11.54 2.77 -14.65
C LEU A 3 11.48 3.70 -15.86
N SER A 4 12.44 3.55 -16.78
CA SER A 4 12.51 4.25 -18.06
C SER A 4 11.30 3.99 -18.95
N ASP A 5 10.73 2.79 -18.90
CA ASP A 5 9.54 2.46 -19.70
C ASP A 5 8.28 3.09 -19.10
N ALA A 6 8.19 3.13 -17.77
CA ALA A 6 7.03 3.67 -17.05
C ALA A 6 6.96 5.20 -17.07
N LEU A 7 8.09 5.89 -17.20
CA LEU A 7 8.17 7.36 -17.21
C LEU A 7 8.62 7.96 -18.55
N GLY A 8 9.26 7.17 -19.41
CA GLY A 8 9.89 7.62 -20.66
C GLY A 8 9.10 7.35 -21.94
N GLY A 9 7.95 6.68 -21.88
CA GLY A 9 7.08 6.50 -23.05
C GLY A 9 6.51 7.85 -23.53
N GLY A 10 7.07 8.43 -24.59
CA GLY A 10 6.51 9.60 -25.25
C GLY A 10 5.20 9.29 -25.98
N PRO A 11 4.33 10.28 -26.24
CA PRO A 11 3.10 10.06 -26.98
C PRO A 11 3.43 9.73 -28.44
N GLY A 12 3.23 8.47 -28.83
CA GLY A 12 3.08 8.10 -30.23
C GLY A 12 1.76 8.70 -30.75
N SER A 13 1.86 9.62 -31.69
CA SER A 13 0.71 10.19 -32.40
C SER A 13 -0.15 9.09 -33.04
N PRO A 14 -1.48 9.06 -32.83
CA PRO A 14 -2.36 8.23 -33.63
C PRO A 14 -2.64 8.91 -34.97
N GLY A 15 -2.05 8.35 -36.04
CA GLY A 15 -2.40 8.66 -37.42
C GLY A 15 -3.75 8.03 -37.79
N GLN A 16 -4.61 8.87 -38.34
CA GLN A 16 -6.01 8.65 -38.73
C GLN A 16 -6.25 7.46 -39.67
N ASN A 17 -7.40 6.79 -39.52
CA ASN A 17 -8.24 6.48 -40.68
C ASN A 17 -9.71 6.16 -40.33
N ASN A 18 -10.56 7.08 -40.79
CA ASN A 18 -11.81 6.93 -41.52
C ASN A 18 -13.13 6.39 -40.92
N LEU A 19 -14.18 7.11 -41.32
CA LEU A 19 -15.60 7.05 -40.99
C LEU A 19 -16.37 5.99 -41.82
N GLN A 20 -17.30 5.28 -41.18
CA GLN A 20 -18.66 4.93 -41.66
C GLN A 20 -19.34 4.14 -40.52
N GLY A 21 -20.52 4.44 -40.00
CA GLY A 21 -21.77 4.85 -40.63
C GLY A 21 -22.79 3.73 -40.40
N GLY A 22 -23.85 3.97 -39.62
CA GLY A 22 -24.98 3.01 -39.49
C GLY A 22 -25.65 3.03 -38.12
N GLY A 23 -26.85 3.61 -38.04
CA GLY A 23 -27.67 3.69 -36.83
C GLY A 23 -28.57 2.47 -36.57
N GLY A 24 -29.33 2.53 -35.48
CA GLY A 24 -30.42 1.59 -35.16
C GLY A 24 -30.73 1.54 -33.66
N MET A 25 -31.95 1.94 -33.29
CA MET A 25 -32.48 1.98 -31.93
C MET A 25 -33.10 0.62 -31.49
N TRP A 26 -32.98 0.35 -30.19
CA TRP A 26 -33.61 -0.62 -29.25
C TRP A 26 -35.08 -1.05 -29.54
N PRO A 27 -35.67 -2.13 -28.92
CA PRO A 27 -35.45 -2.56 -27.53
C PRO A 27 -35.59 -4.06 -27.14
N GLY A 28 -35.17 -4.38 -25.90
CA GLY A 28 -35.84 -5.33 -25.01
C GLY A 28 -35.49 -6.82 -25.13
N GLY A 29 -34.89 -7.37 -24.06
CA GLY A 29 -34.84 -8.81 -23.82
C GLY A 29 -33.59 -9.23 -23.04
N GLN A 30 -33.72 -9.49 -21.74
CA GLN A 30 -32.77 -10.30 -20.99
C GLN A 30 -32.84 -11.75 -21.48
N PRO A 31 -31.70 -12.41 -21.75
CA PRO A 31 -31.62 -13.86 -21.66
C PRO A 31 -30.88 -14.28 -20.39
N ASN A 32 -31.45 -15.31 -19.77
CA ASN A 32 -30.98 -16.07 -18.62
C ASN A 32 -29.46 -16.34 -18.60
N GLN A 33 -28.93 -16.40 -17.38
CA GLN A 33 -27.63 -16.99 -17.08
C GLN A 33 -27.54 -18.44 -17.60
N PRO A 34 -26.40 -18.88 -18.16
CA PRO A 34 -26.21 -20.28 -18.50
C PRO A 34 -25.97 -21.12 -17.24
N THR A 35 -26.89 -22.04 -16.95
CA THR A 35 -26.70 -23.15 -16.00
C THR A 35 -25.85 -24.24 -16.65
N TRP A 36 -24.69 -24.55 -16.05
CA TRP A 36 -23.85 -25.68 -16.44
C TRP A 36 -24.33 -26.97 -15.75
N PRO A 37 -24.38 -28.13 -16.46
CA PRO A 37 -24.75 -29.39 -15.84
C PRO A 37 -23.53 -30.01 -15.14
N GLY A 38 -23.62 -30.22 -13.81
CA GLY A 38 -22.68 -31.07 -13.08
C GLY A 38 -22.05 -30.52 -11.80
N GLN A 39 -22.84 -30.01 -10.84
CA GLN A 39 -22.36 -29.86 -9.46
C GLN A 39 -23.40 -30.35 -8.42
N PRO A 40 -22.99 -31.18 -7.44
CA PRO A 40 -23.81 -31.46 -6.27
C PRO A 40 -23.90 -30.21 -5.37
N GLY A 41 -25.13 -29.91 -4.93
CA GLY A 41 -25.41 -28.74 -4.10
C GLY A 41 -24.73 -28.80 -2.74
N VAL A 42 -23.96 -27.76 -2.42
CA VAL A 42 -23.52 -27.48 -1.05
C VAL A 42 -23.69 -25.98 -0.82
N GLN A 43 -24.67 -25.62 0.00
CA GLN A 43 -24.82 -24.25 0.53
C GLN A 43 -23.64 -23.93 1.45
N PRO A 44 -23.09 -22.70 1.45
CA PRO A 44 -22.12 -22.30 2.46
C PRO A 44 -22.82 -22.03 3.80
N ALA A 45 -22.40 -22.74 4.84
CA ALA A 45 -22.76 -22.46 6.22
C ALA A 45 -21.84 -21.38 6.83
N TRP A 46 -22.42 -20.49 7.64
CA TRP A 46 -21.72 -19.46 8.42
C TRP A 46 -20.83 -20.08 9.52
N PRO A 47 -19.73 -19.42 9.95
CA PRO A 47 -18.79 -20.01 10.90
C PRO A 47 -19.36 -19.93 12.32
N GLY A 48 -19.53 -21.07 12.99
CA GLY A 48 -19.96 -21.07 14.40
C GLY A 48 -20.33 -22.38 15.08
N GLN A 49 -20.29 -23.55 14.42
CA GLN A 49 -20.61 -24.82 15.09
C GLN A 49 -19.65 -25.94 14.66
N GLN A 50 -18.88 -26.48 15.61
CA GLN A 50 -18.11 -27.72 15.44
C GLN A 50 -18.94 -28.87 16.04
N GLN A 51 -19.18 -29.93 15.25
CA GLN A 51 -19.66 -31.22 15.74
C GLN A 51 -18.47 -32.09 16.21
N PRO A 52 -18.55 -32.78 17.35
CA PRO A 52 -17.45 -33.59 17.84
C PRO A 52 -17.45 -34.97 17.17
N GLY A 53 -16.34 -35.35 16.53
CA GLY A 53 -16.09 -36.75 16.16
C GLY A 53 -15.42 -37.09 14.83
N GLN A 54 -14.81 -36.16 14.09
CA GLN A 54 -14.05 -36.52 12.87
C GLN A 54 -12.58 -36.06 12.89
N PRO A 55 -11.64 -36.85 12.33
CA PRO A 55 -10.23 -36.47 12.27
C PRO A 55 -9.98 -35.38 11.21
N THR A 56 -9.12 -34.42 11.53
CA THR A 56 -8.65 -33.37 10.61
C THR A 56 -7.78 -33.92 9.48
N PRO A 57 -7.90 -33.43 8.22
CA PRO A 57 -6.97 -33.78 7.15
C PRO A 57 -5.63 -33.04 7.33
N MET A 58 -4.50 -33.76 7.26
CA MET A 58 -3.16 -33.18 7.19
C MET A 58 -2.80 -32.80 5.74
N TRP A 59 -2.29 -31.58 5.54
CA TRP A 59 -1.67 -31.13 4.28
C TRP A 59 -0.23 -31.69 4.14
N PRO A 60 0.24 -32.05 2.93
CA PRO A 60 1.57 -32.61 2.75
C PRO A 60 2.63 -31.51 2.82
N GLY A 61 3.58 -31.62 3.76
CA GLY A 61 4.74 -30.71 3.83
C GLY A 61 5.40 -30.52 5.21
N GLN A 62 4.88 -31.10 6.29
CA GLN A 62 5.53 -30.98 7.60
C GLN A 62 6.33 -32.25 7.94
N GLN A 63 7.65 -32.11 7.93
CA GLN A 63 8.57 -33.13 8.43
C GLN A 63 8.61 -33.06 9.98
N PRO A 64 8.58 -34.19 10.72
CA PRO A 64 8.65 -34.15 12.17
C PRO A 64 10.07 -33.80 12.66
N ASN A 65 10.14 -32.88 13.61
CA ASN A 65 11.36 -32.54 14.34
C ASN A 65 11.73 -33.67 15.32
N PRO A 66 12.94 -34.26 15.27
CA PRO A 66 13.32 -35.30 16.23
C PRO A 66 13.91 -34.70 17.51
N SER A 67 13.59 -35.37 18.62
CA SER A 67 14.27 -35.36 19.94
C SER A 67 13.85 -34.30 20.98
N GLN A 68 12.89 -34.68 21.83
CA GLN A 68 12.92 -34.37 23.27
C GLN A 68 12.97 -35.69 24.05
N PRO A 69 13.81 -35.86 25.10
CA PRO A 69 13.78 -37.05 25.93
C PRO A 69 12.57 -37.02 26.87
N SER A 70 11.77 -38.09 26.85
CA SER A 70 10.64 -38.32 27.76
C SER A 70 11.09 -38.94 29.08
N TRP A 71 10.66 -38.37 30.21
CA TRP A 71 10.78 -38.97 31.54
C TRP A 71 9.62 -39.95 31.81
N PRO A 72 9.82 -41.09 32.50
CA PRO A 72 8.77 -42.08 32.68
C PRO A 72 7.89 -41.73 33.89
N GLY A 73 6.61 -41.42 33.66
CA GLY A 73 5.61 -41.37 34.73
C GLY A 73 4.31 -40.64 34.38
N GLN A 74 3.22 -41.41 34.40
CA GLN A 74 1.82 -41.00 34.67
C GLN A 74 0.91 -40.61 33.49
N GLN A 75 0.22 -41.65 32.99
CA GLN A 75 -1.23 -41.89 33.01
C GLN A 75 -2.23 -40.71 32.98
N TYR A 76 -3.17 -40.84 32.02
CA TYR A 76 -4.40 -40.08 31.79
C TYR A 76 -5.27 -39.79 33.03
N GLY A 77 -5.82 -38.58 33.11
CA GLY A 77 -6.96 -38.26 33.97
C GLY A 77 -7.15 -36.76 34.18
N GLY A 78 -8.35 -36.25 33.91
CA GLY A 78 -8.67 -34.82 33.98
C GLY A 78 -8.77 -34.24 35.38
N GLY A 79 -8.96 -32.91 35.43
CA GLY A 79 -9.46 -32.21 36.60
C GLY A 79 -8.50 -31.19 37.22
N VAL A 80 -8.97 -29.93 37.24
CA VAL A 80 -8.75 -28.89 38.27
C VAL A 80 -7.31 -28.62 38.70
N GLN A 81 -6.80 -27.46 38.29
CA GLN A 81 -5.56 -26.85 38.78
C GLN A 81 -5.65 -26.60 40.30
N PRO A 82 -4.81 -27.23 41.14
CA PRO A 82 -4.68 -26.83 42.54
C PRO A 82 -3.62 -25.73 42.67
N SER A 83 -3.98 -24.67 43.38
CA SER A 83 -3.06 -23.69 43.96
C SER A 83 -1.90 -24.38 44.70
N GLN A 84 -0.67 -24.00 44.40
CA GLN A 84 0.53 -24.49 45.09
C GLN A 84 0.50 -24.08 46.58
N PRO A 85 1.00 -24.92 47.50
CA PRO A 85 1.10 -24.57 48.91
C PRO A 85 2.25 -23.57 49.13
N THR A 86 1.93 -22.42 49.71
CA THR A 86 2.91 -21.44 50.19
C THR A 86 3.50 -21.89 51.53
N TRP A 87 4.82 -22.09 51.58
CA TRP A 87 5.57 -22.21 52.82
C TRP A 87 5.80 -20.80 53.44
N PRO A 88 5.65 -20.62 54.77
CA PRO A 88 5.79 -19.31 55.38
C PRO A 88 7.27 -18.97 55.59
N GLY A 89 7.78 -17.90 54.95
CA GLY A 89 9.07 -17.33 55.38
C GLY A 89 9.97 -16.56 54.42
N GLN A 90 9.58 -16.12 53.20
CA GLN A 90 10.48 -15.29 52.38
C GLN A 90 9.80 -14.07 51.73
N PRO A 91 10.40 -12.86 51.79
CA PRO A 91 9.88 -11.68 51.13
C PRO A 91 10.13 -11.74 49.61
N GLY A 92 9.09 -11.40 48.84
CA GLY A 92 9.02 -11.55 47.38
C GLY A 92 10.12 -10.83 46.62
N ARG A 93 10.76 -11.55 45.69
CA ARG A 93 11.63 -10.97 44.66
C ARG A 93 10.91 -11.04 43.32
N GLY A 94 10.95 -9.93 42.57
CA GLY A 94 10.42 -9.83 41.22
C GLY A 94 11.06 -10.82 40.23
N PRO A 95 10.57 -10.89 38.99
CA PRO A 95 11.02 -11.88 38.02
C PRO A 95 12.55 -11.78 37.81
N PRO A 96 13.27 -12.90 37.72
CA PRO A 96 14.72 -12.86 37.66
C PRO A 96 15.18 -12.28 36.32
N SER A 97 16.03 -11.26 36.38
CA SER A 97 16.87 -10.84 35.26
C SER A 97 17.73 -12.03 34.82
N GLN A 98 17.64 -12.40 33.55
CA GLN A 98 18.48 -13.46 32.96
C GLN A 98 19.97 -13.13 33.16
N PRO A 99 20.82 -14.13 33.45
CA PRO A 99 22.26 -13.91 33.49
C PRO A 99 22.78 -13.68 32.08
N THR A 100 23.40 -12.53 31.83
CA THR A 100 24.20 -12.29 30.62
C THR A 100 25.55 -13.00 30.77
N TRP A 101 25.81 -13.99 29.91
CA TRP A 101 27.10 -14.67 29.85
C TRP A 101 28.16 -13.76 29.21
N PRO A 102 29.40 -13.68 29.75
CA PRO A 102 30.46 -12.91 29.13
C PRO A 102 30.88 -13.60 27.83
N GLY A 103 30.67 -12.91 26.69
CA GLY A 103 31.07 -13.40 25.37
C GLY A 103 29.94 -13.63 24.37
N GLN A 104 28.68 -13.26 24.66
CA GLN A 104 27.67 -13.25 23.59
C GLN A 104 27.96 -12.10 22.60
N PRO A 105 28.11 -12.40 21.29
CA PRO A 105 28.10 -11.35 20.30
C PRO A 105 26.73 -10.67 20.35
N SER A 106 26.74 -9.34 20.46
CA SER A 106 25.54 -8.52 20.32
C SER A 106 24.84 -8.94 19.03
N GLN A 107 23.60 -9.43 19.13
CA GLN A 107 22.78 -9.64 17.94
C GLN A 107 22.76 -8.32 17.17
N PRO A 108 23.05 -8.32 15.85
CA PRO A 108 22.81 -7.14 15.04
C PRO A 108 21.33 -6.83 15.17
N THR A 109 21.00 -5.71 15.80
CA THR A 109 19.67 -5.14 15.68
C THR A 109 19.44 -4.95 14.19
N ALA A 110 18.49 -5.70 13.62
CA ALA A 110 18.04 -5.47 12.26
C ALA A 110 17.80 -3.96 12.11
N PRO A 111 18.25 -3.32 11.01
CA PRO A 111 18.02 -1.89 10.83
C PRO A 111 16.53 -1.65 11.00
N GLN A 112 16.16 -0.96 12.07
CA GLN A 112 14.80 -0.50 12.27
C GLN A 112 14.57 0.52 11.18
N HIS A 113 13.90 0.12 10.10
CA HIS A 113 13.34 1.07 9.14
C HIS A 113 12.39 1.94 9.95
N GLN A 114 12.85 3.14 10.31
CA GLN A 114 12.03 4.09 11.04
C GLN A 114 10.85 4.43 10.13
N SER A 115 9.64 4.04 10.55
CA SER A 115 8.42 4.43 9.85
C SER A 115 8.38 5.97 9.81
N LEU A 116 8.34 6.54 8.61
CA LEU A 116 8.23 7.98 8.45
C LEU A 116 6.85 8.43 8.95
N LYS A 117 6.81 9.49 9.75
CA LYS A 117 5.54 10.01 10.31
C LYS A 117 4.71 10.68 9.21
N VAL A 118 3.39 10.53 9.28
CA VAL A 118 2.41 11.23 8.45
C VAL A 118 1.58 12.15 9.37
N PRO A 119 1.45 13.45 9.10
CA PRO A 119 1.93 14.17 7.92
C PRO A 119 3.46 14.16 7.80
N TYR A 120 3.93 13.99 6.57
CA TYR A 120 5.34 13.98 6.21
C TYR A 120 5.65 15.23 5.41
N ASP A 121 6.69 15.94 5.81
CA ASP A 121 7.14 17.17 5.18
C ASP A 121 8.61 17.03 4.83
N GLN A 122 8.94 17.23 3.55
CA GLN A 122 10.30 17.15 3.03
C GLN A 122 10.65 18.44 2.29
N ASN A 123 11.77 19.05 2.68
CA ASN A 123 12.33 20.18 1.97
C ASN A 123 13.05 19.71 0.69
N LEU A 124 12.90 20.48 -0.38
CA LEU A 124 13.56 20.32 -1.67
C LEU A 124 14.46 21.55 -1.86
N PRO A 125 15.73 21.50 -1.41
CA PRO A 125 16.57 22.71 -1.30
C PRO A 125 16.76 23.45 -2.63
N ASN A 126 16.86 22.70 -3.73
CA ASN A 126 17.03 23.20 -5.09
C ASN A 126 15.70 23.36 -5.84
N GLY A 127 14.58 23.16 -5.14
CA GLY A 127 13.26 23.00 -5.72
C GLY A 127 13.16 21.77 -6.64
N CYS A 128 12.15 21.78 -7.51
CA CYS A 128 12.04 20.82 -8.59
C CYS A 128 12.89 21.24 -9.78
N TYR A 129 13.43 20.26 -10.52
CA TYR A 129 14.21 20.50 -11.73
C TYR A 129 14.03 19.33 -12.70
N ASP A 130 14.43 19.54 -13.96
CA ASP A 130 14.30 18.53 -15.01
C ASP A 130 15.03 17.23 -14.64
N ASN A 131 14.37 16.11 -14.86
CA ASN A 131 14.82 14.75 -14.53
C ASN A 131 14.93 14.45 -13.02
N MET A 132 14.47 15.34 -12.13
CA MET A 132 14.30 15.00 -10.71
C MET A 132 13.22 13.92 -10.56
N VAL A 133 13.49 12.90 -9.75
CA VAL A 133 12.55 11.82 -9.43
C VAL A 133 12.36 11.76 -7.92
N ILE A 134 11.09 11.82 -7.50
CA ILE A 134 10.68 11.55 -6.13
C ILE A 134 10.12 10.13 -6.09
N THR A 135 10.76 9.24 -5.34
CA THR A 135 10.30 7.87 -5.10
C THR A 135 9.69 7.77 -3.71
N ILE A 136 8.46 7.28 -3.62
CA ILE A 136 7.68 7.17 -2.39
C ILE A 136 7.25 5.73 -2.23
N ASN A 137 7.75 5.08 -1.18
CA ASN A 137 7.36 3.73 -0.79
C ASN A 137 6.51 3.79 0.46
N GLY A 138 5.39 3.08 0.46
CA GLY A 138 4.50 3.06 1.61
C GLY A 138 3.46 1.96 1.52
N THR A 139 2.54 1.96 2.48
CA THR A 139 1.37 1.09 2.54
C THR A 139 0.14 1.96 2.70
N ILE A 140 -0.90 1.69 1.89
CA ILE A 140 -2.19 2.33 2.05
C ILE A 140 -2.86 1.77 3.30
N ASN A 141 -3.40 2.62 4.16
CA ASN A 141 -4.05 2.15 5.38
C ASN A 141 -5.32 1.30 5.05
N HIS A 142 -5.64 0.31 5.89
CA HIS A 142 -6.74 -0.65 5.63
C HIS A 142 -8.12 -0.02 5.40
N ASN A 143 -8.38 1.15 6.00
CA ASN A 143 -9.65 1.86 5.88
C ASN A 143 -9.47 3.23 5.20
N ALA A 144 -8.46 3.35 4.33
CA ALA A 144 -8.14 4.62 3.69
C ALA A 144 -9.33 5.19 2.93
N LYS A 145 -9.67 6.45 3.22
CA LYS A 145 -10.62 7.25 2.44
C LYS A 145 -9.88 7.96 1.32
N MET A 146 -8.73 8.53 1.66
CA MET A 146 -7.85 9.20 0.70
C MET A 146 -6.45 9.38 1.27
N PHE A 147 -5.49 9.60 0.39
CA PHE A 147 -4.22 10.20 0.77
C PHE A 147 -3.93 11.39 -0.14
N THR A 148 -3.01 12.25 0.29
CA THR A 148 -2.70 13.48 -0.43
C THR A 148 -1.20 13.66 -0.54
N LEU A 149 -0.78 14.13 -1.71
CA LEU A 149 0.57 14.62 -1.97
C LEU A 149 0.49 16.03 -2.52
N ASN A 150 1.28 16.94 -1.96
CA ASN A 150 1.41 18.31 -2.40
C ASN A 150 2.87 18.63 -2.72
N LEU A 151 3.12 19.21 -3.89
CA LEU A 151 4.34 19.95 -4.20
C LEU A 151 4.04 21.44 -4.13
N THR A 152 4.73 22.19 -3.28
CA THR A 152 4.37 23.58 -2.96
C THR A 152 5.47 24.59 -3.25
N LYS A 153 5.05 25.77 -3.73
CA LYS A 153 5.86 26.98 -3.89
C LYS A 153 5.30 28.04 -2.95
N GLY A 154 5.99 28.31 -1.82
CA GLY A 154 5.46 29.19 -0.79
C GLY A 154 4.08 28.72 -0.31
N ASN A 155 3.05 29.57 -0.48
CA ASN A 155 1.66 29.26 -0.10
C ASN A 155 0.85 28.57 -1.22
N ASP A 156 1.42 28.44 -2.42
CA ASP A 156 0.75 27.82 -3.56
C ASP A 156 1.09 26.33 -3.65
N ILE A 157 0.14 25.53 -4.14
CA ILE A 157 0.33 24.12 -4.44
C ILE A 157 0.50 24.00 -5.96
N ALA A 158 1.74 23.74 -6.40
CA ALA A 158 2.07 23.53 -7.80
C ALA A 158 1.41 22.26 -8.34
N MET A 159 1.46 21.18 -7.59
CA MET A 159 0.76 19.93 -7.90
C MET A 159 0.15 19.33 -6.64
N HIS A 160 -1.16 19.15 -6.66
CA HIS A 160 -1.93 18.36 -5.70
C HIS A 160 -2.28 17.04 -6.35
N ILE A 161 -2.00 15.91 -5.70
CA ILE A 161 -2.48 14.58 -6.10
C ILE A 161 -3.26 14.00 -4.93
N ASN A 162 -4.49 13.59 -5.19
CA ASN A 162 -5.39 13.08 -4.16
C ASN A 162 -6.16 11.85 -4.64
N PRO A 163 -5.60 10.64 -4.44
CA PRO A 163 -6.33 9.40 -4.66
C PRO A 163 -7.40 9.24 -3.59
N ARG A 164 -8.64 9.09 -4.05
CA ARG A 164 -9.84 8.89 -3.24
C ARG A 164 -10.36 7.49 -3.49
N PHE A 165 -10.53 6.72 -2.41
CA PHE A 165 -11.05 5.34 -2.48
C PHE A 165 -12.57 5.30 -2.64
N ASP A 166 -13.24 6.41 -2.36
CA ASP A 166 -14.66 6.63 -2.62
C ASP A 166 -14.90 8.10 -2.94
N ASP A 167 -15.28 8.39 -4.18
CA ASP A 167 -15.82 9.66 -4.63
C ASP A 167 -17.13 9.36 -5.37
N GLN A 168 -18.24 9.41 -4.64
CA GLN A 168 -19.59 9.10 -5.12
C GLN A 168 -19.71 7.67 -5.68
N GLY A 169 -19.15 6.69 -4.98
CA GLY A 169 -19.20 5.27 -5.36
C GLY A 169 -18.12 4.85 -6.36
N LYS A 170 -17.19 5.75 -6.71
CA LYS A 170 -16.09 5.46 -7.64
C LYS A 170 -14.73 5.84 -7.04
N LYS A 171 -13.73 4.98 -7.24
CA LYS A 171 -12.32 5.31 -6.97
C LYS A 171 -11.80 6.30 -8.01
N THR A 172 -11.12 7.36 -7.57
CA THR A 172 -10.63 8.39 -8.49
C THR A 172 -9.35 9.03 -7.99
N ILE A 173 -8.60 9.63 -8.90
CA ILE A 173 -7.40 10.43 -8.57
C ILE A 173 -7.68 11.85 -9.05
N VAL A 174 -7.81 12.77 -8.10
CA VAL A 174 -7.95 14.19 -8.40
C VAL A 174 -6.57 14.83 -8.43
N ARG A 175 -6.24 15.52 -9.53
CA ARG A 175 -5.11 16.45 -9.58
C ARG A 175 -5.57 17.88 -9.76
N ASN A 176 -4.85 18.81 -9.14
CA ASN A 176 -5.11 20.23 -9.30
C ASN A 176 -3.90 21.07 -8.86
N SER A 177 -4.02 22.40 -8.97
CA SER A 177 -3.12 23.37 -8.36
C SER A 177 -3.94 24.36 -7.53
N LEU A 178 -3.36 24.84 -6.43
CA LEU A 178 -3.88 25.95 -5.64
C LEU A 178 -2.95 27.14 -5.89
N ILE A 179 -3.46 28.21 -6.51
CA ILE A 179 -2.67 29.40 -6.84
C ILE A 179 -3.40 30.64 -6.33
N GLY A 180 -2.74 31.44 -5.50
CA GLY A 180 -3.35 32.61 -4.88
C GLY A 180 -4.58 32.23 -4.04
N SER A 181 -4.47 31.13 -3.28
CA SER A 181 -5.54 30.56 -2.45
C SER A 181 -6.80 30.12 -3.21
N LYS A 182 -6.71 29.89 -4.52
CA LYS A 182 -7.82 29.39 -5.35
C LYS A 182 -7.45 28.09 -6.03
N TRP A 183 -8.34 27.10 -5.93
CA TRP A 183 -8.22 25.86 -6.69
C TRP A 183 -8.51 26.13 -8.16
N GLY A 184 -7.68 25.54 -9.03
CA GLY A 184 -7.92 25.55 -10.47
C GLY A 184 -8.96 24.51 -10.91
N LYS A 185 -8.96 24.20 -12.21
CA LYS A 185 -9.75 23.11 -12.78
C LYS A 185 -9.18 21.76 -12.33
N GLU A 186 -10.02 20.86 -11.85
CA GLU A 186 -9.62 19.49 -11.53
C GLU A 186 -9.32 18.68 -12.81
N GLU A 187 -8.28 17.86 -12.73
CA GLU A 187 -7.95 16.80 -13.70
C GLU A 187 -8.22 15.45 -13.04
N ARG A 188 -8.98 14.59 -13.71
CA ARG A 188 -9.53 13.34 -13.14
C ARG A 188 -9.29 12.12 -14.01
N GLU A 189 -8.86 12.33 -15.24
CA GLU A 189 -8.49 11.30 -16.22
C GLU A 189 -7.18 10.59 -15.82
N HIS A 190 -7.19 9.27 -15.75
CA HIS A 190 -6.02 8.46 -15.38
C HIS A 190 -6.20 7.07 -15.96
N ASN A 191 -5.10 6.33 -16.17
CA ASN A 191 -5.15 5.02 -16.84
C ASN A 191 -5.94 3.98 -16.04
N HIS A 192 -5.69 3.91 -14.73
CA HIS A 192 -6.39 3.03 -13.79
C HIS A 192 -6.17 3.51 -12.34
N PHE A 193 -6.91 2.97 -11.37
CA PHE A 193 -6.67 3.27 -9.95
C PHE A 193 -5.73 2.20 -9.35
N PRO A 194 -4.45 2.50 -9.07
CA PRO A 194 -3.43 1.49 -8.72
C PRO A 194 -3.39 1.10 -7.25
N PHE A 195 -4.14 1.81 -6.39
CA PHE A 195 -4.02 1.66 -4.94
C PHE A 195 -5.05 0.68 -4.38
N THR A 196 -4.59 -0.15 -3.43
CA THR A 196 -5.45 -1.09 -2.70
C THR A 196 -5.24 -0.88 -1.21
N GLN A 197 -6.34 -0.78 -0.45
CA GLN A 197 -6.29 -0.61 1.00
C GLN A 197 -5.55 -1.79 1.66
N GLY A 198 -4.65 -1.49 2.59
CA GLY A 198 -3.81 -2.48 3.27
C GLY A 198 -2.65 -3.02 2.43
N GLN A 199 -2.43 -2.52 1.21
CA GLN A 199 -1.36 -3.01 0.33
C GLN A 199 -0.22 -1.99 0.18
N PRO A 200 1.01 -2.47 -0.03
CA PRO A 200 2.14 -1.62 -0.34
C PRO A 200 1.99 -0.99 -1.72
N PHE A 201 2.66 0.15 -1.93
CA PHE A 201 2.83 0.78 -3.23
C PHE A 201 4.21 1.42 -3.34
N GLU A 202 4.70 1.50 -4.57
CA GLU A 202 5.78 2.41 -4.99
C GLU A 202 5.17 3.46 -5.92
N MET A 203 5.29 4.74 -5.57
CA MET A 203 4.95 5.86 -6.45
C MET A 203 6.23 6.58 -6.85
N LYS A 204 6.35 6.90 -8.14
CA LYS A 204 7.43 7.73 -8.66
C LYS A 204 6.87 8.94 -9.39
N ILE A 205 7.36 10.11 -9.03
CA ILE A 205 7.00 11.39 -9.64
C ILE A 205 8.27 11.94 -10.28
N MET A 206 8.30 11.98 -11.61
CA MET A 206 9.37 12.62 -12.37
C MET A 206 8.96 14.03 -12.75
N CYS A 207 9.79 15.00 -12.40
CA CYS A 207 9.69 16.36 -12.90
C CYS A 207 10.40 16.44 -14.26
N THR A 208 9.70 16.90 -15.28
CA THR A 208 10.30 17.26 -16.58
C THR A 208 10.20 18.77 -16.77
N ASN A 209 10.74 19.30 -17.88
CA ASN A 209 10.56 20.70 -18.27
C ASN A 209 9.09 21.12 -18.49
N ASN A 210 8.18 20.17 -18.80
CA ASN A 210 6.81 20.50 -19.22
C ASN A 210 5.72 20.03 -18.26
N GLU A 211 5.97 18.93 -17.55
CA GLU A 211 4.98 18.23 -16.75
C GLU A 211 5.61 17.38 -15.64
N PHE A 212 4.79 17.01 -14.66
CA PHE A 212 5.07 15.89 -13.78
C PHE A 212 4.53 14.61 -14.39
N ARG A 213 5.36 13.56 -14.42
CA ARG A 213 4.97 12.21 -14.84
C ARG A 213 4.90 11.30 -13.64
N VAL A 214 3.79 10.59 -13.49
CA VAL A 214 3.54 9.74 -12.33
C VAL A 214 3.42 8.30 -12.77
N ALA A 215 4.20 7.44 -12.13
CA ALA A 215 4.08 5.99 -12.23
C ALA A 215 3.80 5.39 -10.85
N VAL A 216 3.04 4.31 -10.82
CA VAL A 216 2.80 3.53 -9.60
C VAL A 216 3.01 2.06 -9.90
N ASN A 217 3.76 1.37 -9.03
CA ASN A 217 4.10 -0.05 -9.17
C ASN A 217 4.63 -0.38 -10.58
N ASN A 218 5.62 0.40 -11.04
CA ASN A 218 6.28 0.26 -12.34
C ASN A 218 5.38 0.42 -13.58
N SER A 219 4.19 1.00 -13.42
CA SER A 219 3.23 1.28 -14.49
C SER A 219 2.97 2.78 -14.62
N HIS A 220 3.00 3.30 -15.85
CA HIS A 220 2.62 4.69 -16.12
C HIS A 220 1.17 4.94 -15.72
N LEU A 221 0.94 5.98 -14.91
CA LEU A 221 -0.38 6.28 -14.37
C LEU A 221 -1.01 7.51 -15.03
N LEU A 222 -0.29 8.63 -15.04
CA LEU A 222 -0.78 9.92 -15.52
C LEU A 222 0.35 10.94 -15.72
N GLU A 223 0.00 12.03 -16.40
CA GLU A 223 0.82 13.23 -16.57
C GLU A 223 0.06 14.45 -16.00
N TYR A 224 0.79 15.44 -15.50
CA TYR A 224 0.22 16.70 -15.01
C TYR A 224 1.05 17.88 -15.49
N LYS A 225 0.51 18.65 -16.44
CA LYS A 225 1.21 19.78 -17.05
C LYS A 225 1.46 20.89 -16.03
N HIS A 226 2.64 21.50 -16.08
CA HIS A 226 3.03 22.56 -15.16
C HIS A 226 2.13 23.78 -15.28
N ARG A 227 1.36 24.06 -14.22
CA ARG A 227 0.63 25.32 -14.04
C ARG A 227 1.49 26.40 -13.39
N ILE A 228 2.45 25.99 -12.56
CA ILE A 228 3.55 26.82 -12.05
C ILE A 228 4.82 26.33 -12.74
N ARG A 229 5.48 27.18 -13.53
CA ARG A 229 6.67 26.84 -14.33
C ARG A 229 8.00 27.20 -13.68
N ASP A 230 7.94 27.91 -12.57
CA ASP A 230 9.08 28.30 -11.76
C ASP A 230 9.47 27.13 -10.84
N LEU A 231 10.08 26.10 -11.43
CA LEU A 231 10.24 24.76 -10.83
C LEU A 231 11.18 24.78 -9.61
N ASP A 232 12.27 25.53 -9.67
CA ASP A 232 13.26 25.69 -8.59
C ASP A 232 12.66 26.36 -7.32
N SER A 233 11.51 27.00 -7.47
CA SER A 233 10.74 27.59 -6.37
C SER A 233 9.73 26.62 -5.74
N ILE A 234 9.54 25.42 -6.31
CA ILE A 234 8.71 24.35 -5.73
C ILE A 234 9.55 23.59 -4.69
N LYS A 235 9.54 24.04 -3.44
CA LYS A 235 10.53 23.66 -2.43
C LYS A 235 10.05 22.70 -1.35
N HIS A 236 8.78 22.30 -1.35
CA HIS A 236 8.30 21.36 -0.35
C HIS A 236 7.44 20.27 -0.94
N LEU A 237 7.67 19.05 -0.47
CA LEU A 237 6.82 17.89 -0.64
C LEU A 237 6.10 17.63 0.69
N GLY A 238 4.78 17.66 0.66
CA GLY A 238 3.92 17.28 1.78
C GLY A 238 3.12 16.03 1.45
N ILE A 239 3.06 15.06 2.38
CA ILE A 239 2.26 13.83 2.25
C ILE A 239 1.36 13.70 3.47
N TYR A 240 0.06 13.49 3.24
CA TYR A 240 -0.98 13.56 4.27
C TYR A 240 -1.97 12.40 4.19
N ASN A 241 -2.75 12.26 5.26
CA ASN A 241 -3.90 11.35 5.41
C ASN A 241 -3.53 9.85 5.40
N ASP A 242 -4.28 9.01 4.70
CA ASP A 242 -4.41 7.58 5.01
C ASP A 242 -3.32 6.69 4.38
N VAL A 243 -2.06 7.03 4.67
CA VAL A 243 -0.88 6.31 4.20
C VAL A 243 0.14 6.13 5.32
N THR A 244 0.85 5.00 5.31
CA THR A 244 2.04 4.77 6.13
C THR A 244 3.26 4.75 5.23
N LEU A 245 4.27 5.55 5.55
CA LEU A 245 5.45 5.73 4.69
C LEU A 245 6.63 4.87 5.18
N THR A 246 7.27 4.20 4.22
CA THR A 246 8.47 3.39 4.42
C THR A 246 9.72 4.15 4.02
N SER A 247 9.72 4.79 2.84
CA SER A 247 10.81 5.67 2.40
C SER A 247 10.30 6.77 1.47
N VAL A 248 11.02 7.88 1.46
CA VAL A 248 10.90 8.95 0.47
C VAL A 248 12.31 9.30 0.02
N GLU A 249 12.58 9.12 -1.25
CA GLU A 249 13.89 9.27 -1.88
C GLU A 249 13.80 10.30 -3.00
N ILE A 250 14.85 11.12 -3.12
CA ILE A 250 14.96 12.15 -4.15
C ILE A 250 16.23 11.84 -4.94
N ASP A 251 16.04 11.48 -6.19
CA ASP A 251 17.12 11.08 -7.10
C ASP A 251 17.05 11.89 -8.40
N ASN A 252 18.11 11.76 -9.20
CA ASN A 252 18.08 12.14 -10.60
C ASN A 252 17.82 10.91 -11.45
N PHE A 253 16.98 11.06 -12.45
CA PHE A 253 16.85 10.07 -13.49
C PHE A 253 18.13 10.04 -14.33
N ASN A 254 19.01 9.11 -13.99
CA ASN A 254 20.23 8.88 -14.75
C ASN A 254 19.90 7.93 -15.91
N ILE A 255 20.14 8.39 -17.14
CA ILE A 255 20.09 7.58 -18.37
C ILE A 255 21.39 6.81 -18.50
#